data_AF-A0A970ZTF7-F1
#
_entry.id   AF-A0A970ZTF7-F1
#
_cell.length_a   1.000
_cell.length_b   1.000
_cell.length_c   1.000
_cell.angle_alpha   90.00
_cell.angle_beta   90.00
_cell.angle_gamma   90.00
#
_symmetry.space_group_name_H-M   'P 1'
#
loop_
_entity.id
_entity.type
_entity.pdbx_description
1 polymer ?
#
loop_
_entity_poly.entity_id
_entity_poly.type
_entity_poly.pdbx_seq_one_letter_code
_entity_poly.pdbx_strand_id
1 'polypeptide(L)'
;MQQRDDDTVELEGTIHTVLPGTMFRVELDNGHLVLAHISGKMRKRFIRLVAGDRVKIEMSPYDTEKARIVYRVDSRSPRPMNPGKRSSPRSMARPGQPKKRAKPNPTPRRGSGKK
;
A
#
# COMPACT_ATOMS: atom_id res chain seq x y z
N MET A 1 -1.34 -1.91 -34.42
CA MET A 1 0.07 -1.63 -34.75
C MET A 1 0.73 -1.07 -33.51
N GLN A 2 1.53 -1.86 -32.80
CA GLN A 2 2.32 -1.43 -31.63
C GLN A 2 3.76 -1.26 -32.12
N GLN A 3 4.27 -0.02 -32.06
CA GLN A 3 5.68 0.24 -32.31
C GLN A 3 6.51 -0.41 -31.20
N ARG A 4 7.64 -0.98 -31.61
CA ARG A 4 8.55 -1.80 -30.81
C ARG A 4 9.15 -0.91 -29.72
N ASP A 5 9.16 -1.41 -28.50
CA ASP A 5 9.51 -0.69 -27.26
C ASP A 5 11.02 -0.39 -27.09
N ASP A 6 11.86 -0.68 -28.08
CA ASP A 6 13.32 -0.65 -27.93
C ASP A 6 13.94 0.76 -27.91
N ASP A 7 13.25 1.79 -28.42
CA ASP A 7 13.79 3.16 -28.50
C ASP A 7 13.04 4.16 -27.62
N THR A 8 12.52 3.78 -26.46
CA THR A 8 11.80 4.74 -25.60
C THR A 8 12.78 5.51 -24.70
N VAL A 9 12.76 6.84 -24.75
CA VAL A 9 13.66 7.68 -23.95
C VAL A 9 13.01 7.96 -22.59
N GLU A 10 13.73 7.64 -21.52
CA GLU A 10 13.33 7.94 -20.15
C GLU A 10 13.84 9.32 -19.73
N LEU A 11 12.94 10.17 -19.24
CA LEU A 11 13.27 11.50 -18.75
C LEU A 11 12.52 11.81 -17.45
N GLU A 12 13.03 12.78 -16.71
CA GLU A 12 12.41 13.29 -15.50
C GLU A 12 11.77 14.66 -15.76
N GLY A 13 10.70 14.94 -15.03
CA GLY A 13 9.99 16.20 -15.12
C GLY A 13 9.10 16.48 -13.92
N THR A 14 8.59 17.71 -13.86
CA THR A 14 7.74 18.20 -12.78
C THR A 14 6.36 18.56 -13.34
N ILE A 15 5.30 18.14 -12.66
CA ILE A 15 3.93 18.44 -13.10
C ILE A 15 3.63 19.91 -12.84
N HIS A 16 3.33 20.68 -13.88
CA HIS A 16 2.98 22.09 -13.75
C HIS A 16 1.46 22.28 -13.59
N THR A 17 0.66 21.60 -14.40
CA THR A 17 -0.80 21.77 -14.39
C THR A 17 -1.52 20.46 -14.70
N VAL A 18 -2.63 20.22 -14.02
CA VAL A 18 -3.46 19.05 -14.22
C VAL A 18 -4.64 19.43 -15.11
N LEU A 19 -4.83 18.75 -16.24
CA LEU A 19 -5.96 18.95 -17.13
C LEU A 19 -7.05 17.89 -16.90
N PRO A 20 -8.31 18.21 -17.24
CA PRO A 20 -9.38 17.21 -17.27
C PRO A 20 -9.04 16.10 -18.27
N GLY A 21 -9.52 14.87 -18.00
CA GLY A 21 -9.30 13.72 -18.89
C GLY A 21 -7.99 12.97 -18.66
N THR A 22 -7.38 13.08 -17.47
CA THR A 22 -6.11 12.40 -17.11
C THR A 22 -4.88 12.83 -17.94
N MET A 23 -4.94 14.05 -18.48
CA MET A 23 -3.81 14.70 -19.13
C MET A 23 -3.10 15.61 -18.12
N PHE A 24 -1.77 15.62 -18.18
CA PHE A 24 -0.93 16.42 -17.30
C PHE A 24 0.03 17.23 -18.16
N ARG A 25 0.15 18.53 -17.85
CA ARG A 25 1.25 19.35 -18.35
C ARG A 25 2.45 19.10 -17.47
N VAL A 26 3.48 18.51 -18.05
CA VAL A 26 4.72 18.22 -17.37
C VAL A 26 5.81 19.06 -18.00
N GLU A 27 6.56 19.76 -17.15
CA GLU A 27 7.76 20.47 -17.54
C GLU A 27 8.93 19.50 -17.36
N LEU A 28 9.59 19.16 -18.46
CA LEU A 28 10.81 18.37 -18.44
C LEU A 28 11.95 19.23 -17.87
N ASP A 29 12.98 18.60 -17.32
CA ASP A 29 14.18 19.33 -16.87
C ASP A 29 14.89 20.07 -18.04
N ASN A 30 14.55 19.73 -19.29
CA ASN A 30 14.98 20.43 -20.50
C ASN A 30 14.22 21.74 -20.77
N GLY A 31 13.22 22.12 -19.97
CA GLY A 31 12.40 23.32 -20.15
C GLY A 31 11.26 23.18 -21.17
N HIS A 32 11.00 21.97 -21.67
CA HIS A 32 9.90 21.68 -22.59
C HIS A 32 8.63 21.29 -21.84
N LEU A 33 7.51 21.88 -22.25
CA LEU A 33 6.18 21.54 -21.75
C LEU A 33 5.56 20.44 -22.62
N VAL A 34 5.29 19.29 -22.01
CA VAL A 34 4.71 18.13 -22.70
C VAL A 34 3.35 17.76 -22.15
N LEU A 35 2.52 17.18 -23.01
CA LEU A 35 1.23 16.61 -22.62
C LEU A 35 1.43 15.12 -22.35
N ALA A 36 1.39 14.77 -21.07
CA ALA A 36 1.59 13.41 -20.62
C ALA A 36 0.29 12.76 -20.15
N HIS A 37 0.09 11.49 -20.49
CA HIS A 37 -0.98 10.67 -19.96
C HIS A 37 -0.44 9.60 -19.01
N ILE A 38 -1.29 9.13 -18.11
CA ILE A 38 -0.89 8.15 -17.10
C ILE A 38 -0.81 6.75 -17.72
N SER A 39 0.24 5.99 -17.41
CA SER A 39 0.28 4.56 -17.72
C SER A 39 -0.85 3.80 -17.01
N GLY A 40 -1.36 2.74 -17.65
CA GLY A 40 -2.37 1.86 -17.05
C GLY A 40 -1.88 1.20 -15.75
N LYS A 41 -0.56 1.03 -15.60
CA LYS A 41 0.06 0.50 -14.38
C LYS A 41 -0.28 1.38 -13.18
N MET A 42 -0.10 2.69 -13.30
CA MET A 42 -0.41 3.67 -12.25
C MET A 42 -1.90 3.72 -11.91
N ARG A 43 -2.80 3.64 -12.92
CA ARG A 43 -4.25 3.59 -12.70
C ARG A 43 -4.64 2.42 -11.78
N LYS A 44 -4.07 1.24 -11.99
CA LYS A 44 -4.30 0.06 -11.13
C LYS A 44 -3.81 0.24 -9.68
N ARG A 45 -2.82 1.11 -9.46
CA ARG A 45 -2.25 1.37 -8.12
C ARG A 45 -2.87 2.60 -7.45
N PHE A 46 -3.90 3.19 -8.06
CA PHE A 46 -4.61 4.37 -7.54
C PHE A 46 -3.67 5.52 -7.13
N ILE A 47 -2.58 5.71 -7.88
CA ILE A 47 -1.64 6.80 -7.59
C ILE A 47 -2.30 8.13 -7.95
N ARG A 48 -2.34 9.05 -6.98
CA ARG A 48 -2.84 10.41 -7.15
C ARG A 48 -1.67 11.33 -7.47
N LEU A 49 -1.65 11.92 -8.67
CA LEU A 49 -0.66 12.89 -9.08
C LEU A 49 -1.19 14.30 -8.79
N VAL A 50 -0.34 15.15 -8.25
CA VAL A 50 -0.65 16.56 -7.94
C VAL A 50 0.34 17.46 -8.68
N ALA A 51 -0.04 18.71 -8.97
CA ALA A 51 0.91 19.70 -9.46
C ALA A 51 2.06 19.89 -8.46
N GLY A 52 3.30 19.96 -8.95
CA GLY A 52 4.53 19.97 -8.16
C GLY A 52 5.14 18.60 -7.89
N ASP A 53 4.48 17.50 -8.25
CA ASP A 53 5.08 16.17 -8.11
C ASP A 53 6.17 15.93 -9.19
N ARG A 54 7.30 15.36 -8.76
CA ARG A 54 8.36 14.84 -9.64
C ARG A 54 7.95 13.47 -10.20
N VAL A 55 7.96 13.34 -11.52
CA VAL A 55 7.56 12.12 -12.23
C VAL A 55 8.59 11.70 -13.25
N LYS A 56 8.71 10.39 -13.42
CA LYS A 56 9.50 9.79 -14.50
C LYS A 56 8.57 9.49 -15.67
N ILE A 57 8.97 9.97 -16.83
CA ILE A 57 8.21 9.94 -18.06
C ILE A 57 9.01 9.20 -19.12
N GLU A 58 8.30 8.47 -19.96
CA GLU A 58 8.82 7.82 -21.13
C GLU A 58 8.24 8.52 -22.36
N MET A 59 9.10 8.96 -23.27
CA MET A 59 8.69 9.53 -24.54
C MET A 59 9.26 8.71 -25.70
N SER A 60 8.49 8.62 -26.78
CA SER A 60 9.02 8.10 -28.02
C SER A 60 9.87 9.20 -28.69
N PRO A 61 11.05 8.88 -29.23
CA PRO A 61 11.95 9.84 -29.85
C PRO A 61 11.34 10.51 -31.10
N TYR A 62 10.26 9.93 -31.61
CA TYR A 62 9.48 10.45 -32.73
C TYR A 62 8.46 11.53 -32.31
N ASP A 63 8.03 11.53 -31.04
CA ASP A 63 6.98 12.41 -30.52
C ASP A 63 7.41 13.04 -29.20
N THR A 64 8.06 14.22 -29.26
CA THR A 64 8.53 14.94 -28.07
C THR A 64 7.39 15.62 -27.30
N GLU A 65 6.24 15.88 -27.93
CA GLU A 65 5.09 16.56 -27.29
C GLU A 65 4.24 15.64 -26.43
N LYS A 66 4.25 14.33 -26.73
CA LYS A 66 3.42 13.32 -26.08
C LYS A 66 4.30 12.41 -25.24
N ALA A 67 3.94 12.25 -23.98
CA ALA A 67 4.73 11.45 -23.07
C ALA A 67 3.86 10.53 -22.20
N ARG A 68 4.46 9.46 -21.69
CA ARG A 68 3.80 8.47 -20.84
C ARG A 68 4.38 8.49 -19.44
N ILE A 69 3.55 8.77 -18.43
CA ILE A 69 3.99 8.77 -17.03
C ILE A 69 4.05 7.34 -16.50
N VAL A 70 5.25 6.91 -16.12
CA VAL A 70 5.50 5.53 -15.67
C VAL A 70 5.59 5.43 -14.16
N TYR A 71 6.26 6.37 -13.52
CA TYR A 71 6.48 6.34 -12.07
C TYR A 71 6.51 7.73 -11.47
N ARG A 72 6.15 7.84 -10.18
CA ARG A 72 6.32 9.05 -9.37
C ARG A 72 7.53 8.86 -8.47
N VAL A 73 8.47 9.81 -8.44
CA VAL A 73 9.71 9.72 -7.66
C VAL A 73 9.49 9.95 -6.15
N ASP A 74 8.26 9.74 -5.65
CA ASP A 74 7.95 9.95 -4.24
C ASP A 74 8.47 8.77 -3.40
N SER A 75 9.45 9.08 -2.56
CA SER A 75 10.11 8.17 -1.62
C SER A 75 9.20 7.75 -0.44
N ARG A 76 7.96 8.23 -0.38
CA ARG A 76 6.95 7.76 0.57
C ARG A 76 6.39 6.43 0.07
N SER A 77 7.09 5.35 0.41
CA SER A 77 6.51 4.01 0.36
C SER A 77 5.09 4.06 0.91
N PRO A 78 4.06 3.52 0.20
CA PRO A 78 2.79 3.27 0.84
C PRO A 78 3.13 2.33 1.99
N ARG A 79 3.07 2.84 3.23
CA ARG A 79 3.21 1.98 4.40
C ARG A 79 2.21 0.85 4.18
N PRO A 80 2.63 -0.42 4.13
CA PRO A 80 1.67 -1.50 4.06
C PRO A 80 0.83 -1.35 5.31
N MET A 81 -0.43 -0.95 5.13
CA MET A 81 -1.41 -0.96 6.20
C MET A 81 -1.57 -2.42 6.58
N ASN A 82 -0.78 -2.88 7.55
CA ASN A 82 -0.83 -4.25 8.04
C ASN A 82 -2.04 -4.32 8.98
N PRO A 83 -3.19 -4.91 8.58
CA PRO A 83 -4.39 -4.88 9.41
C PRO A 83 -4.32 -5.92 10.55
N GLY A 84 -3.17 -6.54 10.80
CA GLY A 84 -3.12 -7.87 11.42
C GLY A 84 -2.32 -8.07 12.71
N LYS A 85 -1.51 -7.11 13.18
CA LYS A 85 -0.84 -7.29 14.49
C LYS A 85 -1.77 -6.87 15.62
N ARG A 86 -2.85 -7.63 15.82
CA ARG A 86 -3.43 -7.78 17.16
C ARG A 86 -2.30 -8.36 18.00
N SER A 87 -1.79 -7.53 18.91
CA SER A 87 -0.92 -7.96 19.99
C SER A 87 -1.53 -9.19 20.64
N SER A 88 -0.96 -10.36 20.39
CA SER A 88 -1.17 -11.51 21.25
C SER A 88 -0.90 -11.03 22.68
N PRO A 89 -1.86 -11.11 23.61
CA PRO A 89 -1.53 -10.88 25.01
C PRO A 89 -0.49 -11.93 25.37
N ARG A 90 0.71 -11.40 25.58
CA ARG A 90 1.92 -12.05 26.02
C ARG A 90 1.57 -13.09 27.06
N SER A 91 2.02 -14.31 26.83
CA SER A 91 2.32 -15.29 27.86
C SER A 91 2.84 -14.59 29.13
N MET A 92 2.01 -14.51 30.15
CA MET A 92 2.45 -14.34 31.53
C MET A 92 1.91 -15.52 32.31
N ALA A 93 2.58 -16.66 32.15
CA ALA A 93 2.69 -17.56 33.27
C ALA A 93 3.48 -16.82 34.36
N ARG A 94 2.93 -16.72 35.57
CA ARG A 94 3.74 -16.59 36.78
C ARG A 94 3.32 -17.61 37.84
N PRO A 95 4.29 -18.14 38.59
CA PRO A 95 4.20 -19.42 39.28
C PRO A 95 3.74 -19.26 40.74
N GLY A 96 3.15 -20.33 41.28
CA GLY A 96 3.11 -20.62 42.72
C GLY A 96 2.16 -19.78 43.59
N GLN A 97 1.00 -20.35 43.93
CA GLN A 97 0.47 -20.25 45.30
C GLN A 97 -0.14 -21.59 45.73
N PRO A 98 0.33 -22.21 46.84
CA PRO A 98 -0.33 -23.34 47.45
C PRO A 98 -1.42 -22.81 48.39
N LYS A 99 -2.69 -23.12 48.11
CA LYS A 99 -3.77 -22.87 49.09
C LYS A 99 -4.41 -24.17 49.54
N LYS A 100 -3.80 -24.67 50.62
CA LYS A 100 -4.35 -25.40 51.77
C LYS A 100 -5.31 -26.57 51.49
N ARG A 101 -4.82 -27.76 51.83
CA ARG A 101 -5.59 -28.92 52.28
C ARG A 101 -6.77 -28.52 53.15
N ALA A 102 -7.98 -28.91 52.76
CA ALA A 102 -9.03 -29.28 53.71
C ALA A 102 -9.07 -30.82 53.75
N LYS A 103 -9.00 -31.38 54.97
CA LYS A 103 -9.08 -32.82 55.24
C LYS A 103 -10.51 -33.35 54.98
N PRO A 104 -10.67 -34.66 54.76
CA PRO A 104 -11.91 -35.29 54.32
C PRO A 104 -12.84 -35.68 55.49
N ASN A 105 -14.05 -36.12 55.13
CA ASN A 105 -14.97 -37.07 55.80
C ASN A 105 -16.39 -36.50 56.00
N PRO A 106 -17.38 -37.37 56.28
CA PRO A 106 -17.72 -38.62 55.62
C PRO A 106 -19.20 -38.60 55.16
N THR A 107 -19.58 -39.56 54.33
CA THR A 107 -20.96 -39.83 53.94
C THR A 107 -21.87 -40.05 55.15
N PRO A 108 -23.14 -39.63 55.09
CA PRO A 108 -24.22 -40.41 55.69
C PRO A 108 -25.05 -41.07 54.58
N ARG A 109 -25.16 -42.40 54.70
CA ARG A 109 -26.12 -43.25 53.99
C ARG A 109 -27.57 -42.83 54.30
N ARG A 110 -28.46 -43.30 53.41
CA ARG A 110 -29.84 -43.79 53.66
C ARG A 110 -30.93 -42.72 53.47
N GLY A 111 -32.04 -42.95 52.76
CA GLY A 111 -32.62 -44.14 52.11
C GLY A 111 -33.64 -43.70 51.05
N SER A 112 -34.00 -44.59 50.12
CA SER A 112 -35.28 -45.33 50.09
C SER A 112 -36.50 -44.53 49.61
N GLY A 113 -37.05 -44.91 48.45
CA GLY A 113 -38.39 -44.54 47.96
C GLY A 113 -38.43 -44.56 46.43
N LYS A 114 -38.53 -45.72 45.77
CA LYS A 114 -39.82 -46.31 45.31
C LYS A 114 -40.80 -45.26 44.76
N LYS A 115 -40.85 -45.10 43.44
CA LYS A 115 -41.96 -45.56 42.60
C LYS A 115 -41.51 -45.64 41.15
#